data_AF-A0AAE4U669-F1
#
_entry.id   AF-A0AAE4U669-F1
#
_cell.length_a   1.000
_cell.length_b   1.000
_cell.length_c   1.000
_cell.angle_alpha   90.00
_cell.angle_beta   90.00
_cell.angle_gamma   90.00
#
_symmetry.space_group_name_H-M   'P 1'
#
loop_
_entity.id
_entity.type
_entity.pdbx_description
1 polymer ?
#
loop_
_entity_poly.entity_id
_entity_poly.type
_entity_poly.pdbx_seq_one_letter_code
_entity_poly.pdbx_strand_id
1 'polypeptide(L)'
;MTSRSYCVVGGGISGLTAAYRLRMSLGDDAAITLFDPGERLGGILRTELVGGAPMDLGAEAFVLRRPELPALLDELNLTGHQLVSTGARPLIYSGQRLRPLPTGTVVGIPSSAASVAGLVDEATVARIDAEPSRPLEWVAGSDPAVADLVGDRFGDQVVARSVDPLLSGVYAGSAA
;
A
#
# COMPACT_ATOMS: atom_id res chain seq x y z
N MET A 1 -18.21 36.75 -20.96
CA MET A 1 -17.38 35.53 -20.97
C MET A 1 -18.11 34.49 -20.15
N THR A 2 -18.39 33.31 -20.70
CA THR A 2 -18.99 32.21 -19.92
C THR A 2 -17.98 31.80 -18.85
N SER A 3 -18.37 31.85 -17.57
CA SER A 3 -17.52 31.35 -16.49
C SER A 3 -17.17 29.89 -16.76
N ARG A 4 -15.91 29.51 -16.59
CA ARG A 4 -15.47 28.11 -16.80
C ARG A 4 -16.05 27.25 -15.69
N SER A 5 -16.80 26.23 -16.06
CA SER A 5 -17.35 25.23 -15.14
C SER A 5 -16.51 23.96 -15.16
N TYR A 6 -16.28 23.38 -13.99
CA TYR A 6 -15.51 22.15 -13.80
C TYR A 6 -16.42 21.06 -13.24
N CYS A 7 -16.33 19.88 -13.83
CA CYS A 7 -17.06 18.69 -13.38
C CYS A 7 -16.07 17.67 -12.82
N VAL A 8 -16.31 17.19 -11.61
CA VAL A 8 -15.55 16.11 -10.98
C VAL A 8 -16.50 14.92 -10.81
N VAL A 9 -16.11 13.76 -11.35
CA VAL A 9 -16.91 12.53 -11.24
C VAL A 9 -16.23 11.59 -10.25
N GLY A 10 -16.94 11.25 -9.18
CA GLY A 10 -16.46 10.49 -8.03
C GLY A 10 -16.17 11.37 -6.82
N GLY A 11 -16.82 11.10 -5.71
CA GLY A 11 -16.70 11.75 -4.40
C GLY A 11 -15.81 11.01 -3.41
N GLY A 12 -14.93 10.13 -3.89
CA GLY A 12 -13.85 9.55 -3.11
C GLY A 12 -12.69 10.53 -2.86
N ILE A 13 -11.65 10.09 -2.14
CA ILE A 13 -10.49 10.92 -1.81
C ILE A 13 -9.89 11.65 -3.02
N SER A 14 -9.73 10.96 -4.16
CA SER A 14 -9.18 11.57 -5.38
C SER A 14 -10.04 12.71 -5.91
N GLY A 15 -11.37 12.54 -5.96
CA GLY A 15 -12.27 13.56 -6.47
C GLY A 15 -12.46 14.73 -5.49
N LEU A 16 -12.53 14.45 -4.20
CA LEU A 16 -12.56 15.49 -3.16
C LEU A 16 -11.30 16.33 -3.19
N THR A 17 -10.11 15.70 -3.27
CA THR A 17 -8.85 16.41 -3.40
C THR A 17 -8.79 17.19 -4.72
N ALA A 18 -9.27 16.63 -5.84
CA ALA A 18 -9.31 17.36 -7.12
C ALA A 18 -10.20 18.61 -7.04
N ALA A 19 -11.40 18.50 -6.49
CA ALA A 19 -12.31 19.63 -6.30
C ALA A 19 -11.71 20.70 -5.37
N TYR A 20 -11.08 20.27 -4.27
CA TYR A 20 -10.35 21.15 -3.35
C TYR A 20 -9.22 21.91 -4.05
N ARG A 21 -8.36 21.20 -4.81
CA ARG A 21 -7.25 21.82 -5.55
C ARG A 21 -7.73 22.77 -6.65
N LEU A 22 -8.82 22.45 -7.35
CA LEU A 22 -9.45 23.35 -8.32
C LEU A 22 -9.93 24.64 -7.63
N ARG A 23 -10.66 24.52 -6.51
CA ARG A 23 -11.12 25.67 -5.72
C ARG A 23 -9.92 26.54 -5.31
N MET A 24 -8.86 25.93 -4.80
CA MET A 24 -7.69 26.67 -4.33
C MET A 24 -6.92 27.38 -5.43
N SER A 25 -6.90 26.82 -6.64
CA SER A 25 -6.17 27.39 -7.77
C SER A 25 -6.96 28.46 -8.52
N LEU A 26 -8.30 28.37 -8.51
CA LEU A 26 -9.18 29.18 -9.36
C LEU A 26 -9.99 30.22 -8.58
N GLY A 27 -9.98 30.17 -7.25
CA GLY A 27 -10.70 31.10 -6.37
C GLY A 27 -12.20 30.81 -6.26
N ASP A 28 -12.91 31.71 -5.57
CA ASP A 28 -14.30 31.51 -5.16
C ASP A 28 -15.31 31.58 -6.31
N ASP A 29 -14.95 32.24 -7.42
CA ASP A 29 -15.81 32.38 -8.59
C ASP A 29 -15.86 31.11 -9.48
N ALA A 30 -15.01 30.12 -9.22
CA ALA A 30 -15.01 28.87 -9.96
C ALA A 30 -16.29 28.06 -9.69
N ALA A 31 -17.03 27.75 -10.76
CA ALA A 31 -18.17 26.83 -10.69
C ALA A 31 -17.65 25.38 -10.75
N ILE A 32 -17.65 24.69 -9.61
CA ILE A 32 -17.16 23.31 -9.49
C ILE A 32 -18.34 22.44 -9.03
N THR A 33 -18.69 21.43 -9.84
CA THR A 33 -19.73 20.46 -9.52
C THR A 33 -19.10 19.09 -9.37
N LEU A 34 -19.34 18.45 -8.21
CA LEU A 34 -18.92 17.08 -7.94
C LEU A 34 -20.14 16.17 -8.03
N PHE A 35 -20.02 15.09 -8.79
CA PHE A 35 -21.03 14.04 -8.91
C PHE A 35 -20.51 12.77 -8.26
N ASP A 36 -21.25 12.23 -7.31
CA ASP A 36 -20.99 10.92 -6.73
C ASP A 36 -22.29 10.10 -6.76
N PRO A 37 -22.24 8.81 -7.13
CA PRO A 37 -23.43 7.96 -7.14
C PRO A 37 -23.83 7.47 -5.74
N GLY A 38 -22.96 7.61 -4.74
CA GLY A 38 -23.20 7.19 -3.38
C GLY A 38 -24.02 8.20 -2.56
N GLU A 39 -24.64 7.71 -1.49
CA GLU A 39 -25.40 8.55 -0.55
C GLU A 39 -24.50 9.44 0.32
N ARG A 40 -23.19 9.18 0.32
CA ARG A 40 -22.18 9.91 1.09
C ARG A 40 -20.87 10.01 0.30
N LEU A 41 -20.15 11.09 0.56
CA LEU A 41 -18.78 11.28 0.08
C LEU A 41 -17.79 10.43 0.89
N GLY A 42 -16.57 10.30 0.38
CA GLY A 42 -15.44 9.60 1.00
C GLY A 42 -14.98 8.38 0.21
N GLY A 43 -15.87 7.74 -0.56
CA GLY A 43 -15.55 6.53 -1.30
C GLY A 43 -15.09 5.40 -0.36
N ILE A 44 -13.87 4.89 -0.56
CA ILE A 44 -13.27 3.85 0.31
C ILE A 44 -12.89 4.37 1.70
N LEU A 45 -12.85 5.69 1.92
CA LEU A 45 -12.62 6.26 3.24
C LEU A 45 -13.94 6.26 4.01
N ARG A 46 -14.15 5.22 4.81
CA ARG A 46 -15.42 4.99 5.49
C ARG A 46 -15.22 4.41 6.88
N THR A 47 -15.51 5.23 7.88
CA THR A 47 -15.67 4.80 9.27
C THR A 47 -17.17 4.59 9.55
N GLU A 48 -17.51 3.50 10.24
CA GLU A 48 -18.86 3.18 10.72
C GLU A 48 -18.82 2.63 12.16
N LEU A 49 -19.97 2.54 12.83
CA LEU A 49 -20.07 1.87 14.12
C LEU A 49 -20.30 0.36 13.94
N VAL A 50 -19.35 -0.46 14.39
CA VAL A 50 -19.44 -1.92 14.40
C VAL A 50 -19.36 -2.38 15.85
N GLY A 51 -20.41 -3.04 16.35
CA GLY A 51 -20.46 -3.48 17.75
C GLY A 51 -20.37 -2.34 18.77
N GLY A 52 -20.79 -1.12 18.39
CA GLY A 52 -20.73 0.07 19.24
C GLY A 52 -19.38 0.81 19.23
N ALA A 53 -18.40 0.35 18.45
CA ALA A 53 -17.10 1.00 18.30
C ALA A 53 -16.90 1.53 16.87
N PRO A 54 -16.20 2.67 16.67
CA PRO A 54 -15.84 3.14 15.35
C PRO A 54 -14.84 2.17 14.69
N MET A 55 -15.11 1.81 13.44
CA MET A 55 -14.28 0.90 12.65
C MET A 55 -14.20 1.41 11.21
N ASP A 56 -12.99 1.44 10.65
CA ASP A 56 -12.78 1.71 9.24
C ASP A 56 -13.14 0.47 8.42
N LEU A 57 -14.00 0.66 7.42
CA LEU A 57 -14.50 -0.39 6.53
C LEU A 57 -13.70 -0.49 5.22
N GLY A 58 -12.79 0.45 4.98
CA GLY A 58 -11.95 0.51 3.79
C GLY A 58 -10.52 0.85 4.15
N ALA A 59 -10.01 2.01 3.73
CA ALA A 59 -8.67 2.41 4.11
C ALA A 59 -8.63 2.86 5.58
N GLU A 60 -7.76 2.23 6.37
CA GLU A 60 -7.59 2.49 7.81
C GLU A 60 -6.36 3.34 8.16
N ALA A 61 -5.38 3.41 7.25
CA ALA A 61 -4.09 4.04 7.54
C ALA A 61 -3.41 4.56 6.27
N PHE A 62 -2.39 5.39 6.48
CA PHE A 62 -1.53 5.93 5.42
C PHE A 62 -0.07 5.97 5.86
N VAL A 63 0.82 6.09 4.88
CA VAL A 63 2.26 6.01 5.08
C VAL A 63 2.86 7.40 5.35
N LEU A 64 3.31 7.67 6.58
CA LEU A 64 3.84 8.98 6.97
C LEU A 64 5.08 9.46 6.21
N ARG A 65 5.88 8.55 5.65
CA ARG A 65 7.05 8.94 4.84
C ARG A 65 6.67 9.56 3.48
N ARG A 66 5.41 9.45 3.06
CA ARG A 66 4.88 10.07 1.84
C ARG A 66 4.37 11.46 2.20
N PRO A 67 4.98 12.54 1.69
CA PRO A 67 4.70 13.90 2.17
C PRO A 67 3.30 14.40 1.78
N GLU A 68 2.65 13.79 0.80
CA GLU A 68 1.44 14.29 0.16
C GLU A 68 0.25 14.35 1.14
N LEU A 69 0.04 13.30 1.95
CA LEU A 69 -1.08 13.28 2.90
C LEU A 69 -0.81 14.10 4.16
N PRO A 70 0.37 14.04 4.82
CA PRO A 70 0.72 14.96 5.90
C PRO A 70 0.58 16.43 5.50
N ALA A 71 1.01 16.81 4.29
CA ALA A 71 0.82 18.17 3.78
C ALA A 71 -0.67 18.52 3.63
N LEU A 72 -1.48 17.61 3.07
CA LEU A 72 -2.92 17.83 2.97
C LEU A 72 -3.60 17.96 4.35
N LEU A 73 -3.18 17.17 5.35
CA LEU A 73 -3.70 17.29 6.71
C LEU A 73 -3.36 18.65 7.33
N ASP A 74 -2.14 19.15 7.12
CA ASP A 74 -1.73 20.47 7.59
C ASP A 74 -2.55 21.59 6.94
N GLU A 75 -2.69 21.55 5.61
CA GLU A 75 -3.52 22.50 4.85
C GLU A 75 -4.98 22.53 5.31
N LEU A 76 -5.51 21.38 5.75
CA LEU A 76 -6.88 21.23 6.26
C LEU A 76 -6.99 21.46 7.78
N ASN A 77 -5.90 21.82 8.46
CA ASN A 77 -5.82 21.95 9.92
C ASN A 77 -6.21 20.67 10.69
N LEU A 78 -5.88 19.50 10.12
CA LEU A 78 -6.20 18.18 10.66
C LEU A 78 -4.99 17.46 11.29
N THR A 79 -3.81 18.06 11.31
CA THR A 79 -2.59 17.47 11.88
C THR A 79 -2.79 16.98 13.32
N GLY A 80 -3.56 17.72 14.14
CA GLY A 80 -3.85 17.35 15.53
C GLY A 80 -4.76 16.12 15.71
N HIS A 81 -5.36 15.61 14.63
CA HIS A 81 -6.21 14.41 14.64
C HIS A 81 -5.47 13.14 14.19
N GLN A 82 -4.20 13.26 13.80
CA GLN A 82 -3.41 12.11 13.38
C GLN A 82 -3.10 11.21 14.59
N LEU A 83 -3.44 9.93 14.45
CA LEU A 83 -3.09 8.89 15.42
C LEU A 83 -1.96 8.00 14.86
N VAL A 84 -1.19 7.39 15.76
CA VAL A 84 -0.13 6.43 15.41
C VAL A 84 -0.53 5.03 15.83
N SER A 85 -0.04 4.03 15.10
CA SER A 85 -0.29 2.62 15.39
C SER A 85 0.15 2.25 16.82
N THR A 86 -0.57 1.32 17.46
CA THR A 86 -0.35 0.84 18.84
C THR A 86 0.99 0.15 19.10
N GLY A 87 1.83 -0.02 18.07
CA GLY A 87 3.09 -0.75 18.14
C GLY A 87 2.94 -2.27 17.95
N ALA A 88 1.74 -2.78 17.70
CA ALA A 88 1.54 -4.17 17.28
C ALA A 88 2.43 -4.49 16.06
N ARG A 89 3.05 -5.68 16.06
CA ARG A 89 3.93 -6.12 14.99
C ARG A 89 3.20 -7.13 14.10
N PRO A 90 3.26 -6.98 12.77
CA PRO A 90 2.62 -7.92 11.86
C PRO A 90 3.24 -9.31 11.96
N LEU A 91 2.41 -10.32 11.69
CA LEU A 91 2.80 -11.73 11.65
C LEU A 91 2.50 -12.28 10.26
N ILE A 92 3.31 -13.25 9.82
CA ILE A 92 3.01 -14.09 8.66
C ILE A 92 2.55 -15.46 9.18
N TYR A 93 1.46 -15.98 8.61
CA TYR A 93 1.08 -17.37 8.79
C TYR A 93 1.76 -18.24 7.73
N SER A 94 2.70 -19.10 8.14
CA SER A 94 3.46 -19.95 7.23
C SER A 94 3.87 -21.26 7.89
N GLY A 95 3.64 -22.37 7.18
CA GLY A 95 3.92 -23.72 7.69
C GLY A 95 3.09 -24.05 8.93
N GLN A 96 1.80 -23.71 8.91
CA GLN A 96 0.84 -23.89 10.01
C GLN A 96 1.20 -23.17 11.32
N ARG A 97 2.04 -22.14 11.26
CA ARG A 97 2.47 -21.36 12.43
C ARG A 97 2.45 -19.87 12.12
N LEU A 98 2.06 -19.07 13.12
CA LEU A 98 2.28 -17.63 13.10
C LEU A 98 3.75 -17.33 13.38
N ARG A 99 4.35 -16.48 12.58
CA ARG A 99 5.76 -16.08 12.66
C ARG A 99 5.86 -14.57 12.59
N PRO A 100 6.82 -13.94 13.29
CA PRO A 100 7.09 -12.52 13.12
C PRO A 100 7.34 -12.19 11.66
N LEU A 101 6.87 -11.02 11.21
CA LEU A 101 7.25 -10.52 9.89
C LEU A 101 8.79 -10.38 9.84
N PRO A 102 9.47 -10.93 8.83
CA PRO A 102 10.91 -10.92 8.84
C PRO A 102 11.50 -9.52 8.66
N THR A 103 12.50 -9.21 9.49
CA THR A 103 13.27 -7.98 9.41
C THR A 103 14.39 -8.11 8.37
N GLY A 104 14.94 -6.99 7.90
CA GLY A 104 15.95 -7.03 6.84
C GLY A 104 15.38 -7.53 5.51
N THR A 105 14.13 -7.16 5.22
CA THR A 105 13.49 -7.40 3.93
C THR A 105 13.05 -6.08 3.32
N VAL A 106 12.95 -6.04 1.99
CA VAL A 106 12.31 -4.95 1.25
C VAL A 106 11.07 -5.54 0.59
N VAL A 107 9.89 -5.24 1.16
CA VAL A 107 8.60 -5.80 0.70
C VAL A 107 8.66 -7.33 0.60
N GLY A 108 9.29 -7.98 1.59
CA GLY A 108 9.41 -9.45 1.67
C GLY A 108 10.60 -10.04 0.92
N ILE A 109 11.28 -9.27 0.07
CA ILE A 109 12.52 -9.71 -0.59
C ILE A 109 13.66 -9.67 0.44
N PRO A 110 14.36 -10.79 0.68
CA PRO A 110 15.41 -10.86 1.70
C PRO A 110 16.66 -10.07 1.29
N SER A 111 17.23 -9.30 2.23
CA SER A 111 18.57 -8.71 2.05
C SER A 111 19.70 -9.70 2.34
N SER A 112 19.38 -10.84 2.97
CA SER A 112 20.30 -11.92 3.33
C SER A 112 19.50 -13.19 3.64
N ALA A 113 20.12 -14.37 3.62
CA ALA A 113 19.42 -15.60 3.99
C ALA A 113 18.93 -15.58 5.45
N ALA A 114 19.67 -14.91 6.36
CA ALA A 114 19.26 -14.73 7.75
C ALA A 114 17.92 -13.99 7.89
N SER A 115 17.60 -13.10 6.94
CA SER A 115 16.35 -12.35 6.92
C SER A 115 15.12 -13.23 6.75
N VAL A 116 15.24 -14.48 6.30
CA VAL A 116 14.11 -15.42 6.13
C VAL A 116 14.35 -16.76 6.82
N ALA A 117 15.28 -16.78 7.77
CA ALA A 117 15.61 -17.98 8.54
C ALA A 117 14.36 -18.60 9.19
N GLY A 118 14.15 -19.89 8.98
CA GLY A 118 13.01 -20.63 9.51
C GLY A 118 11.70 -20.44 8.75
N LEU A 119 11.63 -19.54 7.76
CA LEU A 119 10.54 -19.51 6.76
C LEU A 119 10.87 -20.39 5.56
N VAL A 120 12.15 -20.52 5.23
CA VAL A 120 12.62 -21.28 4.08
C VAL A 120 13.56 -22.41 4.51
N ASP A 121 13.77 -23.37 3.61
CA ASP A 121 14.68 -24.50 3.81
C ASP A 121 16.15 -24.17 3.48
N GLU A 122 17.04 -25.10 3.79
CA GLU A 122 18.49 -24.95 3.58
C GLU A 122 18.87 -24.77 2.11
N ALA A 123 18.11 -25.38 1.18
CA ALA A 123 18.34 -25.22 -0.25
C ALA A 123 18.03 -23.78 -0.70
N THR A 124 16.95 -23.20 -0.17
CA THR A 124 16.59 -21.80 -0.42
C THR A 124 17.59 -20.85 0.23
N VAL A 125 18.06 -21.14 1.45
CA VAL A 125 19.15 -20.39 2.10
C VAL A 125 20.40 -20.36 1.22
N ALA A 126 20.87 -21.51 0.75
CA ALA A 126 22.04 -21.60 -0.12
C ALA A 126 21.84 -20.83 -1.45
N ARG A 127 20.63 -20.84 -2.00
CA ARG A 127 20.29 -20.02 -3.18
C ARG A 127 20.41 -18.53 -2.89
N ILE A 128 19.88 -18.05 -1.76
CA ILE A 128 19.95 -16.63 -1.38
C ILE A 128 21.41 -16.21 -1.19
N ASP A 129 22.23 -17.02 -0.52
CA ASP A 129 23.64 -16.70 -0.29
C ASP A 129 24.46 -16.67 -1.59
N ALA A 130 24.09 -17.47 -2.59
CA ALA A 130 24.72 -17.48 -3.91
C ALA A 130 24.20 -16.39 -4.86
N GLU A 131 23.03 -15.80 -4.58
CA GLU A 131 22.34 -14.82 -5.43
C GLU A 131 23.22 -13.63 -5.88
N PRO A 132 24.06 -13.02 -5.03
CA PRO A 132 24.91 -11.89 -5.42
C PRO A 132 25.90 -12.21 -6.54
N SER A 133 26.24 -13.49 -6.72
CA SER A 133 27.15 -13.96 -7.77
C SER A 133 26.43 -14.39 -9.06
N ARG A 134 25.10 -14.48 -9.03
CA ARG A 134 24.28 -14.88 -10.19
C ARG A 134 24.00 -13.64 -11.03
N PRO A 135 24.29 -13.64 -12.34
CA PRO A 135 23.85 -12.59 -13.26
C PRO A 135 22.34 -12.37 -13.19
N LEU A 136 21.91 -11.11 -13.32
CA LEU A 136 20.50 -10.74 -13.49
C LEU A 136 20.33 -10.21 -14.91
N GLU A 137 19.65 -10.98 -15.75
CA GLU A 137 19.28 -10.56 -17.10
C GLU A 137 17.90 -9.91 -17.06
N TRP A 138 17.78 -8.70 -17.65
CA TRP A 138 16.51 -8.02 -17.77
C TRP A 138 16.47 -7.17 -19.05
N VAL A 139 15.27 -6.93 -19.56
CA VAL A 139 15.03 -6.13 -20.76
C VAL A 139 14.36 -4.83 -20.36
N ALA A 140 14.88 -3.70 -20.84
CA ALA A 140 14.26 -2.41 -20.59
C ALA A 140 12.81 -2.38 -21.08
N GLY A 141 11.89 -2.07 -20.17
CA GLY A 141 10.44 -2.05 -20.45
C GLY A 141 9.73 -3.40 -20.30
N SER A 142 10.43 -4.48 -19.93
CA SER A 142 9.75 -5.71 -19.53
C SER A 142 8.99 -5.52 -18.21
N ASP A 143 7.84 -6.18 -18.08
CA ASP A 143 6.99 -6.15 -16.88
C ASP A 143 6.71 -7.59 -16.42
N PRO A 144 7.71 -8.29 -15.86
CA PRO A 144 7.52 -9.66 -15.39
C PRO A 144 6.65 -9.68 -14.12
N ALA A 145 5.97 -10.80 -13.89
CA ALA A 145 5.31 -11.02 -12.61
C ALA A 145 6.34 -10.98 -11.46
N VAL A 146 5.92 -10.48 -10.30
CA VAL A 146 6.80 -10.41 -9.11
C VAL A 146 7.27 -11.81 -8.72
N ALA A 147 6.39 -12.80 -8.81
CA ALA A 147 6.70 -14.21 -8.54
C ALA A 147 7.79 -14.75 -9.47
N ASP A 148 7.81 -14.38 -10.75
CA ASP A 148 8.81 -14.85 -11.70
C ASP A 148 10.19 -14.29 -11.35
N LEU A 149 10.27 -12.97 -11.13
CA LEU A 149 11.53 -12.31 -10.80
C LEU A 149 12.08 -12.78 -9.45
N VAL A 150 11.24 -12.81 -8.41
CA VAL A 150 11.67 -13.22 -7.07
C VAL A 150 11.92 -14.73 -7.02
N GLY A 151 11.10 -15.54 -7.70
CA GLY A 151 11.24 -16.99 -7.76
C GLY A 151 12.55 -17.40 -8.43
N ASP A 152 12.92 -16.78 -9.56
CA ASP A 152 14.23 -17.03 -10.18
C ASP A 152 15.37 -16.67 -9.22
N ARG A 153 15.34 -15.48 -8.61
CA ARG A 153 16.45 -14.97 -7.80
C ARG A 153 16.58 -15.68 -6.45
N PHE A 154 15.48 -15.84 -5.75
CA PHE A 154 15.47 -16.23 -4.33
C PHE A 154 14.68 -17.53 -4.05
N GLY A 155 13.98 -18.08 -5.05
CA GLY A 155 13.26 -19.34 -4.96
C GLY A 155 11.80 -19.22 -4.53
N ASP A 156 11.00 -20.21 -4.92
CA ASP A 156 9.53 -20.23 -4.71
C ASP A 156 9.10 -20.12 -3.25
N GLN A 157 9.93 -20.60 -2.31
CA GLN A 157 9.62 -20.47 -0.89
C GLN A 157 9.65 -19.02 -0.42
N VAL A 158 10.52 -18.17 -0.98
CA VAL A 158 10.56 -16.73 -0.68
C VAL A 158 9.31 -16.05 -1.23
N VAL A 159 8.89 -16.42 -2.44
CA VAL A 159 7.63 -15.94 -3.03
C VAL A 159 6.45 -16.31 -2.13
N ALA A 160 6.23 -17.59 -1.90
CA ALA A 160 5.04 -18.10 -1.22
C ALA A 160 4.97 -17.77 0.28
N ARG A 161 6.12 -17.61 0.96
CA ARG A 161 6.18 -17.50 2.43
C ARG A 161 6.62 -16.12 2.93
N SER A 162 6.98 -15.19 2.03
CA SER A 162 7.40 -13.83 2.40
C SER A 162 6.76 -12.77 1.50
N VAL A 163 6.95 -12.84 0.18
CA VAL A 163 6.53 -11.78 -0.74
C VAL A 163 5.03 -11.78 -1.00
N ASP A 164 4.45 -12.92 -1.38
CA ASP A 164 3.01 -13.03 -1.69
C ASP A 164 2.12 -12.73 -0.47
N PRO A 165 2.44 -13.17 0.77
CA PRO A 165 1.71 -12.75 1.97
C PRO A 165 1.72 -11.23 2.22
N LEU A 166 2.83 -10.55 1.88
CA LEU A 166 2.91 -9.10 2.02
C LEU A 166 2.12 -8.36 0.95
N LEU A 167 2.20 -8.80 -0.31
CA LEU A 167 1.42 -8.21 -1.41
C LEU A 167 -0.08 -8.42 -1.21
N SER A 168 -0.49 -9.64 -0.85
CA SER A 168 -1.89 -9.93 -0.54
C SER A 168 -2.38 -9.16 0.70
N GLY A 169 -1.54 -8.97 1.71
CA GLY A 169 -1.89 -8.17 2.89
C GLY A 169 -2.15 -6.69 2.60
N VAL A 170 -1.53 -6.12 1.56
CA VAL A 170 -1.71 -4.70 1.19
C VAL A 170 -2.76 -4.51 0.10
N TYR A 171 -2.75 -5.37 -0.91
CA TYR A 171 -3.52 -5.18 -2.15
C TYR A 171 -4.63 -6.21 -2.34
N ALA A 172 -4.70 -7.25 -1.50
CA ALA A 172 -5.47 -8.46 -1.77
C ALA A 172 -5.17 -9.08 -3.15
N GLY A 173 -3.97 -8.80 -3.68
CA GLY A 173 -3.49 -9.26 -4.97
C GLY A 173 -2.65 -10.53 -4.86
N SER A 174 -2.05 -10.92 -5.98
CA SER A 174 -1.11 -12.03 -6.07
C SER A 174 0.25 -11.54 -6.58
N ALA A 175 1.31 -12.24 -6.21
CA ALA A 175 2.63 -12.06 -6.81
C ALA A 175 2.70 -12.59 -8.26
N ALA A 176 1.73 -13.41 -8.70
CA ALA A 176 1.63 -13.96 -10.04
C ALA A 176 0.99 -12.99 -11.05
#